data_AF-A0A355DLC8-F1
#
_entry.id   AF-A0A355DLC8-F1
#
_cell.length_a   1.000
_cell.length_b   1.000
_cell.length_c   1.000
_cell.angle_alpha   90.00
_cell.angle_beta   90.00
_cell.angle_gamma   90.00
#
_symmetry.space_group_name_H-M   'P 1'
#
loop_
_entity.id
_entity.type
_entity.pdbx_description
1 polymer ?
#
loop_
_entity_poly.entity_id
_entity_poly.type
_entity_poly.pdbx_seq_one_letter_code
_entity_poly.pdbx_strand_id
1 'polypeptide(L)'
;MEQLSIEQIFSIQNPDYHVAREEWKIIDFSYPNISFSYTKYWVRDMAYIPISTTDTVTGRVIKKTDYGIIIEFNNLVELDAGLSIKSDKAWYLSSDDIARYLSRIE
;
A
#
# COMPACT_ATOMS: atom_id res chain seq x y z
N MET A 1 -9.08 17.39 -2.50
CA MET A 1 -9.34 15.95 -2.64
C MET A 1 -8.12 15.31 -3.25
N GLU A 2 -7.58 14.26 -2.62
CA GLU A 2 -6.46 13.47 -3.14
C GLU A 2 -6.85 12.86 -4.50
N GLN A 3 -6.06 13.11 -5.55
CA GLN A 3 -6.28 12.54 -6.89
C GLN A 3 -5.15 11.55 -7.19
N LEU A 4 -5.52 10.28 -7.39
CA LEU A 4 -4.58 9.23 -7.77
C LEU A 4 -4.37 9.25 -9.29
N SER A 5 -3.13 9.01 -9.73
CA SER A 5 -2.79 8.88 -11.14
C SER A 5 -1.91 7.66 -11.40
N ILE A 6 -2.05 7.05 -12.59
CA ILE A 6 -1.12 6.01 -13.06
C ILE A 6 0.31 6.57 -13.07
N GLU A 7 1.30 5.73 -12.78
CA GLU A 7 2.71 6.07 -12.54
C GLU A 7 3.01 6.91 -11.29
N GLN A 8 2.02 7.26 -10.47
CA GLN A 8 2.28 7.89 -9.17
C GLN A 8 3.00 6.92 -8.24
N ILE A 9 4.05 7.41 -7.59
CA ILE A 9 4.90 6.65 -6.68
C ILE A 9 4.66 7.13 -5.25
N PHE A 10 4.63 6.19 -4.31
CA PHE A 10 4.50 6.42 -2.88
C PHE A 10 5.63 5.73 -2.13
N SER A 11 6.15 6.38 -1.10
CA SER A 11 7.06 5.75 -0.14
C SER A 11 6.29 5.25 1.07
N ILE A 12 6.50 3.98 1.44
CA ILE A 12 5.92 3.43 2.67
C ILE A 12 6.63 4.03 3.88
N GLN A 13 5.83 4.53 4.84
CA GLN A 13 6.32 5.21 6.03
C GLN A 13 6.43 4.31 7.26
N ASN A 14 5.81 3.13 7.22
CA ASN A 14 5.88 2.09 8.25
C ASN A 14 6.19 0.72 7.62
N PRO A 15 7.33 0.57 6.92
CA PRO A 15 7.69 -0.71 6.34
C PRO A 15 8.00 -1.74 7.44
N ASP A 16 7.97 -3.02 7.08
CA ASP A 16 8.47 -4.09 7.96
C ASP A 16 9.93 -3.83 8.37
N TYR A 17 10.32 -4.26 9.57
CA TYR A 17 11.64 -4.00 10.13
C TYR A 17 12.81 -4.59 9.32
N HIS A 18 12.56 -5.56 8.44
CA HIS A 18 13.56 -6.11 7.51
C HIS A 18 13.70 -5.30 6.22
N VAL A 19 12.79 -4.37 5.98
CA VAL A 19 12.71 -3.57 4.74
C VAL A 19 13.27 -2.18 5.01
N ALA A 20 14.39 -1.86 4.36
CA ALA A 20 15.06 -0.57 4.49
C ALA A 20 14.28 0.57 3.82
N ARG A 21 13.65 0.27 2.68
CA ARG A 21 12.80 1.20 1.93
C ARG A 21 11.80 0.39 1.11
N GLU A 22 10.62 0.95 0.93
CA GLU A 22 9.63 0.37 0.05
C GLU A 22 8.92 1.44 -0.76
N GLU A 23 8.78 1.17 -2.06
CA GLU A 23 8.13 2.06 -3.02
C GLU A 23 6.97 1.37 -3.71
N TRP A 24 5.86 2.08 -3.82
CA TRP A 24 4.65 1.60 -4.45
C TRP A 24 4.31 2.50 -5.62
N LYS A 25 4.03 1.91 -6.78
CA LYS A 25 3.67 2.62 -8.00
C LYS A 25 2.31 2.18 -8.51
N ILE A 26 1.43 3.13 -8.83
CA ILE A 26 0.16 2.82 -9.51
C ILE A 26 0.47 2.38 -10.94
N ILE A 27 0.12 1.15 -11.29
CA ILE A 27 0.31 0.60 -12.64
C ILE A 27 -1.00 0.50 -13.42
N ASP A 28 -2.12 0.40 -12.72
CA ASP A 28 -3.45 0.42 -13.33
C ASP A 28 -4.48 0.99 -12.35
N PHE A 29 -5.52 1.65 -12.90
CA PHE A 29 -6.57 2.27 -12.11
C PHE A 29 -7.92 2.18 -12.83
N SER A 30 -8.78 1.31 -12.31
CA SER A 30 -10.16 1.10 -12.79
C SER A 30 -11.10 1.13 -11.60
N TYR A 31 -11.57 2.33 -11.27
CA TYR A 31 -12.30 2.60 -10.02
C TYR A 31 -13.47 1.62 -9.79
N PRO A 32 -13.60 1.03 -8.59
CA PRO A 32 -12.83 1.31 -7.36
C PRO A 32 -11.52 0.54 -7.24
N ASN A 33 -11.15 -0.27 -8.22
CA ASN A 33 -9.96 -1.11 -8.17
C ASN A 33 -8.71 -0.32 -8.58
N ILE A 34 -7.60 -0.65 -7.93
CA ILE A 34 -6.30 -0.07 -8.18
C ILE A 34 -5.25 -1.16 -8.12
N SER A 35 -4.34 -1.19 -9.09
CA SER A 35 -3.22 -2.12 -9.09
C SER A 35 -1.93 -1.37 -8.86
N PHE A 36 -1.11 -1.93 -7.99
CA PHE A 36 0.20 -1.42 -7.65
C PHE A 36 1.28 -2.39 -8.10
N SER A 37 2.42 -1.85 -8.50
CA SER A 37 3.69 -2.57 -8.39
C SER A 37 4.41 -2.02 -7.16
N TYR A 38 4.88 -2.90 -6.28
CA TYR A 38 5.65 -2.52 -5.11
C TYR A 38 7.04 -3.14 -5.15
N THR A 39 8.03 -2.38 -4.70
CA THR A 39 9.43 -2.81 -4.62
C THR A 39 9.94 -2.62 -3.21
N LYS A 40 10.32 -3.74 -2.57
CA LYS A 40 10.97 -3.77 -1.25
C LYS A 40 12.48 -3.78 -1.45
N TYR A 41 13.17 -2.86 -0.79
CA TYR A 41 14.62 -2.82 -0.68
C TYR A 41 15.02 -3.33 0.70
N TRP A 42 15.75 -4.44 0.74
CA TRP A 42 16.02 -5.18 1.98
C TRP A 42 17.28 -4.70 2.67
N VAL A 43 17.34 -4.85 4.00
CA VAL A 43 18.58 -4.61 4.76
C VAL A 43 19.61 -5.66 4.35
N ARG A 44 20.82 -5.22 3.95
CA ARG A 44 21.89 -6.06 3.35
C ARG A 44 22.33 -7.27 4.19
N ASP A 45 22.07 -7.28 5.50
CA ASP A 45 22.55 -8.31 6.41
C ASP A 45 21.76 -9.63 6.34
N MET A 46 20.70 -9.70 5.52
CA MET A 46 19.99 -10.96 5.25
C MET A 46 20.66 -11.71 4.10
N ALA A 47 21.56 -12.64 4.44
CA ALA A 47 22.49 -13.35 3.56
C ALA A 47 21.92 -14.12 2.34
N TYR A 48 20.61 -14.05 2.07
CA TYR A 48 19.95 -14.79 0.97
C TYR A 48 18.84 -14.01 0.25
N ILE A 49 18.61 -12.73 0.60
CA ILE A 49 17.55 -11.94 -0.04
C ILE A 49 18.16 -11.09 -1.18
N PRO A 50 17.55 -11.08 -2.38
CA PRO A 50 17.91 -10.14 -3.43
C PRO A 50 17.93 -8.70 -2.89
N ILE A 51 18.80 -7.84 -3.41
CA ILE A 51 18.91 -6.42 -2.99
C ILE A 51 17.54 -5.71 -3.01
N SER A 52 16.68 -6.13 -3.92
CA SER A 52 15.28 -5.72 -3.97
C SER A 52 14.40 -6.84 -4.52
N THR A 53 13.14 -6.87 -4.08
CA THR A 53 12.09 -7.73 -4.66
C THR A 53 10.94 -6.86 -5.13
N THR A 54 10.38 -7.16 -6.30
CA THR A 54 9.26 -6.43 -6.88
C THR A 54 8.12 -7.39 -7.15
N ASP A 55 6.91 -6.99 -6.77
CA ASP A 55 5.68 -7.73 -7.06
C ASP A 55 4.54 -6.76 -7.39
N THR A 56 3.36 -7.30 -7.63
CA THR A 56 2.14 -6.56 -7.93
C THR A 56 0.99 -7.00 -7.03
N VAL A 57 0.11 -6.05 -6.71
CA VAL A 57 -1.09 -6.30 -5.92
C VAL A 57 -2.24 -5.47 -6.44
N THR A 58 -3.43 -6.04 -6.39
CA THR A 58 -4.67 -5.30 -6.61
C THR A 58 -5.35 -5.03 -5.27
N GLY A 59 -5.70 -3.77 -5.08
CA GLY A 59 -6.56 -3.32 -3.99
C GLY A 59 -7.83 -2.65 -4.49
N ARG A 60 -8.72 -2.36 -3.55
CA ARG A 60 -9.97 -1.65 -3.77
C ARG A 60 -10.00 -0.41 -2.89
N VAL A 61 -10.29 0.74 -3.49
CA VAL A 61 -10.56 1.98 -2.74
C VAL A 61 -11.87 1.81 -1.98
N ILE A 62 -11.80 1.81 -0.65
CA ILE A 62 -12.97 1.64 0.23
C ILE A 62 -13.47 2.96 0.81
N LYS A 63 -12.58 3.94 1.00
CA LYS A 63 -12.96 5.24 1.57
C LYS A 63 -12.03 6.34 1.10
N LYS A 64 -12.58 7.54 0.86
CA LYS A 64 -11.81 8.78 0.73
C LYS A 64 -12.09 9.62 1.96
N THR A 65 -11.03 10.10 2.61
CA THR A 65 -11.10 10.94 3.80
C THR A 65 -10.29 12.21 3.57
N ASP A 66 -10.43 13.20 4.46
CA ASP A 66 -9.57 14.39 4.44
C ASP A 66 -8.09 14.07 4.74
N TYR A 67 -7.83 12.91 5.32
CA TYR A 67 -6.49 12.45 5.70
C TYR A 67 -5.85 11.53 4.67
N GLY A 68 -6.57 11.14 3.62
CA GLY A 68 -6.06 10.27 2.57
C GLY A 68 -7.10 9.30 2.03
N ILE A 69 -6.65 8.46 1.10
CA ILE A 69 -7.42 7.40 0.46
C ILE A 69 -7.11 6.07 1.14
N ILE A 70 -8.15 5.33 1.51
CA ILE A 70 -8.03 4.02 2.14
C ILE A 70 -8.31 2.94 1.09
N ILE A 71 -7.36 2.01 0.97
CA ILE A 71 -7.38 0.90 0.03
C ILE A 71 -7.28 -0.40 0.83
N GLU A 72 -8.16 -1.35 0.54
CA GLU A 72 -8.11 -2.71 1.04
C GLU A 72 -7.46 -3.61 -0.02
N PHE A 73 -6.60 -4.54 0.39
CA PHE A 73 -6.01 -5.52 -0.52
C PHE A 73 -6.81 -6.82 -0.57
N ASN A 74 -6.82 -7.43 -1.75
CA ASN A 74 -7.45 -8.74 -1.92
C ASN A 74 -6.47 -9.84 -1.47
N ASN A 75 -6.60 -10.31 -0.22
CA ASN A 75 -6.01 -11.55 0.32
C ASN A 75 -4.54 -11.83 -0.08
N LEU A 76 -3.61 -11.06 0.47
CA LEU A 76 -2.18 -11.40 0.40
C LEU A 76 -1.68 -11.74 1.80
N VAL A 77 -1.26 -12.98 2.00
CA VAL A 77 -0.79 -13.51 3.30
C VAL A 77 0.47 -12.77 3.79
N GLU A 78 1.24 -12.19 2.88
CA GLU A 78 2.54 -11.57 3.15
C GLU A 78 2.50 -10.03 3.23
N LEU A 79 1.31 -9.44 3.12
CA LEU A 79 1.11 -7.99 3.22
C LEU A 79 0.07 -7.69 4.30
N ASP A 80 0.18 -6.49 4.86
CA ASP A 80 -0.88 -5.90 5.66
C ASP A 80 -2.19 -5.82 4.85
N ALA A 81 -3.32 -5.66 5.54
CA ALA A 81 -4.64 -5.75 4.91
C ALA A 81 -4.95 -4.61 3.93
N GLY A 82 -4.17 -3.53 3.93
CA GLY A 82 -4.36 -2.43 3.00
C GLY A 82 -3.37 -1.28 3.14
N LEU A 83 -3.70 -0.16 2.49
CA LEU A 83 -2.94 1.09 2.52
C LEU A 83 -3.81 2.31 2.81
N SER A 84 -3.25 3.23 3.59
CA SER A 84 -3.65 4.63 3.59
C SER A 84 -2.67 5.42 2.72
N ILE A 85 -3.17 6.15 1.73
CA ILE A 85 -2.37 6.97 0.83
C ILE A 85 -2.67 8.45 1.07
N LYS A 86 -1.61 9.22 1.29
CA LYS A 86 -1.67 10.68 1.37
C LYS A 86 -0.46 11.29 0.66
N SER A 87 -0.73 12.04 -0.38
CA SER A 87 0.24 12.69 -1.25
C SER A 87 1.20 11.67 -1.88
N ASP A 88 2.49 11.73 -1.55
CA ASP A 88 3.54 10.83 -1.99
C ASP A 88 3.89 9.77 -0.92
N LYS A 89 3.06 9.66 0.13
CA LYS A 89 3.29 8.77 1.26
C LYS A 89 2.17 7.76 1.38
N ALA A 90 2.55 6.56 1.82
CA ALA A 90 1.62 5.51 2.12
C ALA A 90 1.95 4.83 3.46
N TRP A 91 0.93 4.31 4.12
CA TRP A 91 1.05 3.55 5.36
C TRP A 91 0.29 2.25 5.23
N TYR A 92 0.93 1.15 5.63
CA TYR A 92 0.25 -0.12 5.80
C TYR A 92 -0.82 -0.03 6.88
N LEU A 93 -1.95 -0.71 6.61
CA LEU A 93 -3.10 -0.80 7.49
C LEU A 93 -3.35 -2.27 7.85
N SER A 94 -3.47 -2.54 9.14
CA SER A 94 -3.86 -3.85 9.63
C SER A 94 -5.32 -4.16 9.29
N SER A 95 -5.72 -5.44 9.43
CA SER A 95 -7.13 -5.83 9.26
C SER A 95 -8.06 -5.07 10.20
N ASP A 96 -7.61 -4.76 11.41
CA ASP A 96 -8.37 -3.99 12.40
C ASP A 96 -8.58 -2.54 11.95
N ASP A 97 -7.57 -1.92 11.31
CA ASP A 97 -7.69 -0.57 10.77
C ASP A 97 -8.69 -0.53 9.62
N ILE A 98 -8.61 -1.48 8.69
CA ILE A 98 -9.57 -1.61 7.59
C ILE A 98 -11.00 -1.79 8.12
N ALA A 99 -11.20 -2.68 9.10
CA ALA A 99 -12.50 -2.91 9.72
C ALA A 99 -13.09 -1.63 10.34
N ARG A 100 -12.27 -0.79 10.99
CA ARG A 100 -12.73 0.50 11.54
C ARG A 100 -13.19 1.49 10.47
N TYR A 101 -12.59 1.47 9.28
CA TYR A 101 -13.01 2.33 8.18
C TYR A 101 -14.32 1.87 7.54
N LEU A 102 -14.54 0.55 7.50
CA LEU A 102 -15.78 -0.07 7.04
C LEU A 102 -16.92 0.04 8.06
N SER A 103 -16.63 0.00 9.35
CA SER A 103 -17.66 0.07 10.41
C SER A 103 -18.21 1.47 10.64
N ARG A 104 -17.48 2.52 10.25
CA ARG A 104 -17.92 3.93 10.31
C ARG A 104 -18.82 4.30 9.12
N ILE A 105 -19.75 3.41 8.77
CA ILE A 105 -20.90 3.68 7.90
C ILE A 105 -22.07 3.97 8.84
N GLU A 106 -22.10 5.18 9.39
CA GLU A 106 -23.28 5.81 10.00
C GLU A 106 -23.31 7.27 9.58
#